data_AF-A0A1F9YS44-F1
#
_entry.id   AF-A0A1F9YS44-F1
#
_cell.length_a   1.000
_cell.length_b   1.000
_cell.length_c   1.000
_cell.angle_alpha   90.00
_cell.angle_beta   90.00
_cell.angle_gamma   90.00
#
_symmetry.space_group_name_H-M   'P 1'
#
loop_
_entity.id
_entity.type
_entity.pdbx_description
1 polymer ?
#
loop_
_entity_poly.entity_id
_entity_poly.type
_entity_poly.pdbx_seq_one_letter_code
_entity_poly.pdbx_strand_id
1 'polypeptide(L)'
;MPEPSRKRFLSDAPALRAALTAELSACLARAAALSPDEALLIRHILTHAGLREDGCLYLPSLAVLWGQEPSYIPPVSLPGERARAAAKILRRRGVLVFSGDGVVVAAEVLRTLA
;
A
#
# COMPACT_ATOMS: atom_id res chain seq x y z
N MET A 1 -10.77 -26.44 -11.99
CA MET A 1 -9.99 -26.27 -10.75
C MET A 1 -10.29 -24.87 -10.22
N PRO A 2 -11.00 -24.71 -9.10
CA PRO A 2 -11.27 -23.37 -8.57
C PRO A 2 -9.99 -22.83 -7.95
N GLU A 3 -9.50 -21.67 -8.42
CA GLU A 3 -8.33 -20.99 -7.85
C GLU A 3 -8.58 -20.64 -6.37
N PRO A 4 -7.89 -21.29 -5.42
CA PRO A 4 -8.10 -21.04 -4.01
C PRO A 4 -7.06 -20.04 -3.52
N SER A 5 -7.00 -18.80 -4.04
CA SER A 5 -5.88 -17.91 -3.62
C SER A 5 -6.10 -16.40 -3.56
N ARG A 6 -7.18 -15.80 -4.10
CA ARG A 6 -7.32 -14.32 -4.01
C ARG A 6 -8.15 -13.82 -2.82
N LYS A 7 -9.08 -14.63 -2.29
CA LYS A 7 -9.93 -14.25 -1.15
C LYS A 7 -9.31 -14.50 0.23
N ARG A 8 -8.19 -15.23 0.33
CA ARG A 8 -7.60 -15.66 1.61
C ARG A 8 -6.71 -14.61 2.30
N PHE A 9 -6.38 -13.50 1.62
CA PHE A 9 -5.59 -12.40 2.20
C PHE A 9 -6.44 -11.33 2.89
N LEU A 10 -7.73 -11.62 3.09
CA LEU A 10 -8.69 -10.74 3.73
C LEU A 10 -9.28 -11.52 4.92
N SER A 11 -8.90 -11.14 6.15
CA SER A 11 -9.74 -11.27 7.35
C SER A 11 -9.31 -12.20 8.52
N ASP A 12 -8.07 -12.67 8.66
CA ASP A 12 -7.73 -13.44 9.88
C ASP A 12 -7.24 -12.60 11.08
N ALA A 13 -7.06 -11.27 10.94
CA ALA A 13 -6.74 -10.40 12.08
C ALA A 13 -7.16 -8.93 11.88
N PRO A 14 -8.46 -8.57 11.99
CA PRO A 14 -8.92 -7.18 11.88
C PRO A 14 -8.24 -6.25 12.90
N ALA A 15 -7.93 -6.75 14.09
CA ALA A 15 -7.20 -6.01 15.11
C ALA A 15 -5.75 -5.70 14.69
N LEU A 16 -5.05 -6.67 14.06
CA LEU A 16 -3.69 -6.46 13.55
C LEU A 16 -3.68 -5.44 12.42
N ARG A 17 -4.65 -5.54 11.50
CA ARG A 17 -4.82 -4.56 10.43
C ARG A 17 -5.04 -3.17 11.01
N ALA A 18 -5.96 -3.02 11.96
CA ALA A 18 -6.23 -1.75 12.61
C ALA A 18 -4.98 -1.17 13.29
N ALA A 19 -4.25 -2.00 14.06
CA ALA A 19 -3.03 -1.60 14.75
C ALA A 19 -1.95 -1.13 13.77
N LEU A 20 -1.65 -1.92 12.72
CA LEU A 20 -0.68 -1.55 11.68
C LEU A 20 -1.10 -0.27 10.95
N THR A 21 -2.39 -0.11 10.66
CA THR A 21 -2.92 1.08 9.98
C THR A 21 -2.74 2.32 10.84
N ALA A 22 -3.06 2.22 12.14
CA ALA A 22 -2.91 3.31 13.09
C ALA A 22 -1.44 3.71 13.25
N GLU A 23 -0.56 2.73 13.38
CA GLU A 23 0.89 2.94 13.49
C GLU A 23 1.47 3.64 12.26
N LEU A 24 1.19 3.12 11.06
CA LEU A 24 1.71 3.69 9.81
C LEU A 24 1.07 5.05 9.50
N SER A 25 -0.19 5.27 9.89
CA SER A 25 -0.83 6.59 9.78
C SER A 25 -0.17 7.63 10.69
N ALA A 26 0.22 7.23 11.90
CA ALA A 26 0.96 8.09 12.82
C ALA A 26 2.36 8.40 12.30
N CYS A 27 3.06 7.42 11.71
CA CYS A 27 4.34 7.64 11.04
C CYS A 27 4.19 8.62 9.88
N LEU A 28 3.19 8.43 9.04
CA LEU A 28 2.92 9.29 7.91
C LEU A 28 2.65 10.74 8.33
N ALA A 29 1.96 10.96 9.44
CA ALA A 29 1.69 12.30 9.97
C ALA A 29 2.96 13.06 10.39
N ARG A 30 4.04 12.35 10.72
CA ARG A 30 5.34 12.95 11.11
C ARG A 30 6.33 13.03 9.95
N ALA A 31 6.10 12.27 8.88
CA ALA A 31 7.03 12.13 7.79
C ALA A 31 7.21 13.41 6.94
N ALA A 32 8.16 14.25 7.35
CA ALA A 32 8.47 15.52 6.71
C ALA A 32 9.07 15.36 5.29
N ALA A 33 9.62 14.18 4.97
CA ALA A 33 10.29 13.91 3.69
C ALA A 33 9.32 13.52 2.55
N LEU A 34 8.03 13.33 2.84
CA LEU A 34 7.03 12.90 1.86
C LEU A 34 6.34 14.11 1.22
N SER A 35 6.22 14.08 -0.11
CA SER A 35 5.33 15.01 -0.81
C SER A 35 3.85 14.69 -0.54
N PRO A 36 2.93 15.64 -0.76
CA PRO A 36 1.50 15.40 -0.61
C PRO A 36 0.98 14.21 -1.42
N ASP A 37 1.51 13.99 -2.62
CA ASP A 37 1.10 12.88 -3.50
C ASP A 37 1.56 11.53 -2.96
N GLU A 38 2.79 11.46 -2.43
CA GLU A 38 3.31 10.26 -1.79
C GLU A 38 2.50 9.92 -0.54
N ALA A 39 2.19 10.91 0.29
CA ALA A 39 1.39 10.72 1.49
C ALA A 39 -0.03 10.26 1.17
N LEU A 40 -0.67 10.85 0.15
CA LEU A 40 -2.00 10.44 -0.31
C LEU A 40 -1.96 9.01 -0.85
N LEU A 41 -0.96 8.66 -1.66
CA LEU A 41 -0.81 7.31 -2.19
C LEU A 41 -0.63 6.28 -1.05
N ILE A 42 0.23 6.57 -0.06
CA ILE A 42 0.42 5.69 1.09
C ILE A 42 -0.90 5.55 1.86
N ARG A 43 -1.61 6.65 2.16
CA ARG A 43 -2.92 6.58 2.83
C ARG A 43 -3.91 5.70 2.08
N HIS A 44 -3.97 5.84 0.76
CA HIS A 44 -4.86 5.03 -0.08
C HIS A 44 -4.54 3.54 0.06
N ILE A 45 -3.26 3.19 0.03
CA ILE A 45 -2.79 1.82 0.24
C ILE A 45 -3.12 1.36 1.67
N LEU A 46 -2.88 2.19 2.69
CA LEU A 46 -3.27 1.91 4.07
C LEU A 46 -4.77 1.67 4.22
N THR A 47 -5.63 2.28 3.40
CA THR A 47 -7.08 2.05 3.48
C THR A 47 -7.52 0.77 2.76
N HIS A 48 -6.93 0.47 1.60
CA HIS A 48 -7.50 -0.53 0.69
C HIS A 48 -6.66 -1.79 0.47
N ALA A 49 -5.37 -1.78 0.83
CA ALA A 49 -4.51 -2.94 0.66
C ALA A 49 -4.95 -4.13 1.54
N GLY A 50 -4.72 -5.34 1.03
CA GLY A 50 -4.84 -6.57 1.81
C GLY A 50 -3.71 -6.67 2.84
N LEU A 51 -3.88 -7.55 3.82
CA LEU A 51 -2.86 -7.86 4.82
C LEU A 51 -2.38 -9.30 4.62
N ARG A 52 -1.09 -9.51 4.47
CA ARG A 52 -0.47 -10.84 4.37
C ARG A 52 -0.25 -11.44 5.77
N GLU A 53 -0.02 -12.75 5.82
CA GLU A 53 0.27 -13.49 7.05
C GLU A 53 1.56 -13.00 7.75
N ASP A 54 2.50 -12.45 6.98
CA ASP A 54 3.74 -11.83 7.48
C ASP A 54 3.54 -10.42 8.08
N GLY A 55 2.30 -9.93 8.12
CA GLY A 55 1.96 -8.60 8.62
C GLY A 55 2.24 -7.46 7.63
N CYS A 56 2.60 -7.75 6.38
CA CYS A 56 2.82 -6.73 5.36
C CYS A 56 1.51 -6.34 4.66
N LEU A 57 1.39 -5.05 4.30
CA LEU A 57 0.32 -4.59 3.42
C LEU A 57 0.65 -4.97 1.98
N TYR A 58 -0.35 -5.46 1.26
CA TYR A 58 -0.18 -6.03 -0.08
C TYR A 58 -1.19 -5.50 -1.09
N LEU A 59 -0.68 -5.22 -2.29
CA LEU A 59 -1.44 -4.92 -3.50
C LEU A 59 -1.05 -5.92 -4.58
N PRO A 60 -1.99 -6.42 -5.40
CA PRO A 60 -1.65 -7.33 -6.50
C PRO A 60 -0.78 -6.66 -7.58
N SER A 61 -0.92 -5.35 -7.77
CA SER A 61 -0.21 -4.58 -8.79
C SER A 61 -0.34 -3.09 -8.45
N LEU A 62 0.60 -2.25 -8.89
CA LEU A 62 0.39 -0.80 -8.81
C LEU A 62 -0.71 -0.34 -9.78
N ALA A 63 -0.98 -1.10 -10.87
CA ALA A 63 -1.96 -0.73 -11.88
C ALA A 63 -3.39 -0.57 -11.32
N VAL A 64 -3.70 -1.29 -10.24
CA VAL A 64 -4.99 -1.16 -9.54
C VAL A 64 -5.17 0.22 -8.93
N LEU A 65 -4.08 0.90 -8.53
CA LEU A 65 -4.15 2.21 -7.88
C LEU A 65 -4.64 3.29 -8.84
N TRP A 66 -4.53 3.12 -10.15
CA TRP A 66 -5.04 4.07 -11.14
C TRP A 66 -6.09 3.45 -12.07
N GLY A 67 -6.73 2.36 -11.65
CA GLY A 67 -7.88 1.77 -12.34
C GLY A 67 -7.56 1.13 -13.69
N GLN A 68 -6.30 0.76 -13.94
CA GLN A 68 -5.91 0.09 -15.19
C GLN A 68 -5.97 -1.43 -15.13
N GLU A 69 -6.39 -1.98 -13.99
CA GLU A 69 -6.59 -3.40 -13.79
C GLU A 69 -7.85 -3.63 -12.95
N PRO A 70 -8.70 -4.61 -13.31
CA PRO A 70 -9.89 -4.93 -12.53
C PRO A 70 -9.50 -5.40 -11.12
N SER A 71 -9.93 -4.64 -10.11
CA SER A 71 -9.66 -4.91 -8.69
C SER A 71 -10.80 -4.41 -7.82
N TYR A 72 -10.91 -4.98 -6.62
CA TYR A 72 -11.80 -4.46 -5.57
C TYR A 72 -11.24 -3.17 -4.95
N ILE A 73 -9.97 -2.87 -5.18
CA ILE A 73 -9.30 -1.66 -4.70
C ILE A 73 -9.72 -0.51 -5.61
N PRO A 74 -10.38 0.54 -5.09
CA PRO A 74 -10.74 1.69 -5.90
C PRO A 74 -9.47 2.44 -6.35
N PRO A 75 -9.51 3.15 -7.49
CA PRO A 75 -8.42 4.03 -7.89
C PRO A 75 -8.19 5.13 -6.85
N VAL A 76 -6.93 5.55 -6.70
CA VAL A 76 -6.56 6.69 -5.87
C VAL A 76 -7.13 7.98 -6.45
N SER A 77 -7.54 8.90 -5.59
CA SER A 77 -7.99 10.25 -5.98
C SER A 77 -6.82 11.16 -6.39
N LEU A 78 -5.97 10.68 -7.29
CA LEU A 78 -4.88 11.42 -7.94
C LEU A 78 -4.91 11.17 -9.45
N PRO A 79 -4.53 12.16 -10.28
CA PRO A 79 -4.26 11.91 -11.70
C PRO A 79 -3.24 10.77 -11.86
N GLY A 80 -3.48 9.85 -12.80
CA GLY A 80 -2.67 8.64 -12.97
C GLY A 80 -1.16 8.92 -13.12
N GLU A 81 -0.78 9.97 -13.84
CA GLU A 81 0.61 10.39 -14.00
C GLU A 81 1.27 10.81 -12.66
N ARG A 82 0.54 11.53 -11.80
CA ARG A 82 1.01 11.92 -10.46
C ARG A 82 1.13 10.72 -9.53
N ALA A 83 0.14 9.83 -9.55
CA ALA A 83 0.19 8.59 -8.78
C ALA A 83 1.38 7.71 -9.19
N ARG A 84 1.65 7.58 -10.49
CA ARG A 84 2.81 6.85 -11.03
C ARG A 84 4.14 7.50 -10.62
N ALA A 85 4.23 8.83 -10.70
CA ALA A 85 5.41 9.56 -10.26
C ALA A 85 5.69 9.37 -8.76
N ALA A 86 4.67 9.50 -7.91
CA ALA A 86 4.76 9.25 -6.48
C ALA A 86 5.16 7.80 -6.18
N ALA A 87 4.53 6.82 -6.83
CA ALA A 87 4.86 5.41 -6.67
C ALA A 87 6.32 5.11 -7.06
N LYS A 88 6.83 5.76 -8.12
CA LYS A 88 8.23 5.64 -8.54
C LYS A 88 9.20 6.19 -7.49
N ILE A 89 8.87 7.32 -6.85
CA ILE A 89 9.69 7.90 -5.79
C ILE A 89 9.68 6.99 -4.55
N LEU A 90 8.49 6.56 -4.11
CA LEU A 90 8.34 5.64 -2.97
C LEU A 90 9.08 4.32 -3.18
N ARG A 91 9.07 3.80 -4.41
CA ARG A 91 9.86 2.63 -4.78
C ARG A 91 11.37 2.89 -4.67
N ARG A 92 11.86 4.04 -5.16
CA ARG A 92 13.28 4.40 -5.04
C ARG A 92 13.71 4.54 -3.57
N ARG A 93 12.79 4.97 -2.71
CA ARG A 93 12.99 5.06 -1.26
C ARG A 93 12.90 3.71 -0.55
N GLY A 94 12.45 2.65 -1.23
CA GLY A 94 12.24 1.33 -0.65
C GLY A 94 10.92 1.18 0.12
N VAL A 95 10.05 2.20 0.12
CA VAL A 95 8.74 2.13 0.80
C VAL A 95 7.80 1.17 0.07
N LEU A 96 7.84 1.15 -1.26
CA LEU A 96 7.11 0.19 -2.09
C LEU A 96 8.09 -0.84 -2.66
N VAL A 97 7.89 -2.10 -2.31
CA VAL A 97 8.75 -3.22 -2.73
C VAL A 97 7.94 -4.16 -3.61
N PHE A 98 8.47 -4.50 -4.78
CA PHE A 98 7.88 -5.54 -5.62
C PHE A 98 8.24 -6.91 -5.05
N SER A 99 7.22 -7.65 -4.66
CA SER A 99 7.30 -9.08 -4.37
C SER A 99 6.79 -9.82 -5.60
N GLY A 100 7.29 -11.03 -5.91
CA GLY A 100 6.97 -11.71 -7.18
C GLY A 100 5.47 -11.87 -7.49
N ASP A 101 4.61 -11.78 -6.48
CA ASP A 101 3.15 -11.81 -6.55
C ASP A 101 2.48 -10.42 -6.62
N GLY A 102 3.15 -9.34 -6.22
CA GLY A 102 2.58 -7.99 -6.21
C GLY A 102 3.48 -6.91 -5.60
N VAL A 103 2.90 -6.04 -4.78
CA VAL A 103 3.57 -4.89 -4.17
C VAL A 103 3.31 -4.88 -2.68
N VAL A 104 4.36 -4.75 -1.89
CA VAL A 104 4.28 -4.63 -0.44
C VAL A 104 4.76 -3.26 0.05
N VAL A 105 4.19 -2.81 1.16
CA VAL A 105 4.65 -1.59 1.86
C VAL A 105 5.67 -1.99 2.94
N ALA A 106 6.90 -1.50 2.81
CA ALA A 106 7.96 -1.67 3.80
C ALA A 106 7.73 -0.72 4.98
N ALA A 107 7.05 -1.22 6.01
CA ALA A 107 6.69 -0.46 7.21
C ALA A 107 7.93 0.14 7.91
N GLU A 108 9.02 -0.62 7.99
CA GLU A 108 10.28 -0.17 8.58
C GLU A 108 10.85 1.06 7.87
N VAL A 109 10.80 1.11 6.54
CA VAL A 109 11.27 2.27 5.78
C VAL A 109 10.37 3.47 6.07
N LEU A 110 9.05 3.29 6.10
CA LEU A 110 8.14 4.40 6.41
C LEU A 110 8.38 4.97 7.82
N ARG A 111 8.73 4.13 8.79
CA ARG A 111 9.11 4.56 10.15
C ARG A 111 10.39 5.40 10.16
N THR A 112 11.36 5.13 9.27
CA THR A 112 12.58 5.94 9.17
C THR A 112 12.36 7.30 8.49
N LEU A 113 11.25 7.46 7.76
CA LEU A 113 10.88 8.73 7.11
C LEU A 113 10.09 9.66 8.03
N ALA A 114 9.60 9.15 9.17
CA ALA A 114 8.78 9.81 10.18
C ALA A 114 9.62 10.49 11.27
#